data_AF-A0A811VJ48-F1
#
_entry.id   AF-A0A811VJ48-F1
#
_cell.length_a   1.000
_cell.length_b   1.000
_cell.length_c   1.000
_cell.angle_alpha   90.00
_cell.angle_beta   90.00
_cell.angle_gamma   90.00
#
_symmetry.space_group_name_H-M   'P 1'
#
loop_
_entity.id
_entity.type
_entity.pdbx_description
1 polymer ?
#
loop_
_entity_poly.entity_id
_entity_poly.type
_entity_poly.pdbx_seq_one_letter_code
_entity_poly.pdbx_strand_id
1 'polypeptide(L)'
;MNEDHGFKYAPYSIRCPLYVNRNNSNMSLPQSVAISYASNRLSQLSPTFVPISYPRDIEQLFAISRPVLSVCVGPLQQNYTDALRIAEFVEMYRILGARHFYFYHLSSSEDVLRLLEHYQREGIADVLQWNVPTELLNDVHYAAIMAQINDCVYRAMTVDNYRYAAIVDLDEVLIPLKHIP
;
A
#
# COMPACT_ATOMS: atom_id res chain seq x y z
N MET A 1 9.04 -7.89 -17.23
CA MET A 1 7.88 -8.79 -17.08
C MET A 1 6.66 -8.00 -17.51
N ASN A 2 5.81 -8.57 -18.36
CA ASN A 2 4.51 -7.96 -18.62
C ASN A 2 3.62 -8.30 -17.43
N GLU A 3 3.55 -7.38 -16.47
CA GLU A 3 2.73 -7.47 -15.24
C GLU A 3 1.24 -7.19 -15.52
N ASP A 4 0.85 -7.12 -16.79
CA ASP A 4 -0.55 -6.96 -17.21
C ASP A 4 -1.32 -8.29 -17.15
N HIS A 5 -0.64 -9.43 -17.13
CA HIS A 5 -1.25 -10.77 -17.11
C HIS A 5 -2.30 -10.97 -18.24
N GLY A 6 -2.15 -10.25 -19.36
CA GLY A 6 -3.12 -10.25 -20.46
C GLY A 6 -4.41 -9.46 -20.20
N PHE A 7 -4.51 -8.71 -19.10
CA PHE A 7 -5.61 -7.80 -18.82
C PHE A 7 -5.46 -6.49 -19.60
N LYS A 8 -6.59 -5.81 -19.83
CA LYS A 8 -6.65 -4.58 -20.62
C LYS A 8 -5.96 -3.41 -19.94
N TYR A 9 -5.99 -3.36 -18.61
CA TYR A 9 -5.32 -2.35 -17.82
C TYR A 9 -4.34 -2.99 -16.84
N ALA A 10 -3.23 -2.29 -16.62
CA ALA A 10 -2.21 -2.66 -15.67
C ALA A 10 -1.73 -1.41 -14.93
N PRO A 11 -1.27 -1.54 -13.67
CA PRO A 11 -0.62 -0.43 -13.00
C PRO A 11 0.67 -0.04 -13.70
N TYR A 12 1.01 1.24 -13.58
CA TYR A 12 2.23 1.80 -14.15
C TYR A 12 2.94 2.66 -13.11
N SER A 13 4.26 2.58 -13.07
CA SER A 13 5.09 3.38 -12.17
C SER A 13 5.86 4.44 -12.96
N ILE A 14 5.71 5.70 -12.56
CA ILE A 14 6.45 6.84 -13.12
C ILE A 14 7.38 7.37 -12.03
N ARG A 15 8.67 7.46 -12.34
CA ARG A 15 9.66 8.10 -11.46
C ARG A 15 10.04 9.46 -12.01
N CYS A 16 9.76 10.50 -11.24
CA CYS A 16 10.11 11.88 -11.55
C CYS A 16 11.24 12.34 -10.62
N PRO A 17 12.48 12.52 -11.11
CA PRO A 17 13.56 13.03 -10.28
C PRO A 17 13.27 14.48 -9.86
N LEU A 18 13.44 14.78 -8.58
CA LEU A 18 13.39 16.15 -8.07
C LEU A 18 14.78 16.77 -8.21
N TYR A 19 14.88 17.85 -8.99
CA TYR A 19 16.14 18.54 -9.22
C TYR A 19 16.35 19.63 -8.15
N VAL A 20 17.43 19.50 -7.38
CA VAL A 20 17.85 20.53 -6.42
C VAL A 20 18.91 21.41 -7.07
N ASN A 21 18.70 22.72 -7.02
CA ASN A 21 19.72 23.67 -7.45
C ASN A 21 20.92 23.58 -6.47
N ARG A 22 22.12 23.25 -6.96
CA ARG A 22 23.33 23.13 -6.14
C ARG A 22 23.65 24.40 -5.33
N ASN A 23 23.17 25.56 -5.76
CA ASN A 23 23.39 26.84 -5.08
C ASN A 23 22.34 27.15 -4.00
N ASN A 24 21.30 26.32 -3.84
CA ASN A 24 20.26 26.51 -2.84
C ASN A 24 20.02 25.21 -2.06
N SER A 25 20.39 25.21 -0.78
CA SER A 25 20.23 24.08 0.12
C SER A 25 18.77 23.83 0.55
N ASN A 26 17.87 24.79 0.30
CA ASN A 26 16.47 24.66 0.67
C ASN A 26 15.70 23.97 -0.46
N MET A 27 15.43 22.67 -0.28
CA MET A 27 14.58 21.88 -1.17
C MET A 27 13.11 22.03 -0.77
N SER A 28 12.28 22.53 -1.69
CA SER A 28 10.82 22.50 -1.57
C SER A 28 10.29 21.19 -2.15
N LEU A 29 9.62 20.38 -1.34
CA LEU A 29 8.97 19.15 -1.81
C LEU A 29 7.66 19.48 -2.56
N PRO A 30 7.37 18.80 -3.69
CA PRO A 30 6.11 19.01 -4.41
C PRO A 30 4.92 18.51 -3.61
N GLN A 31 3.83 19.28 -3.54
CA GLN A 31 2.63 18.88 -2.79
C GLN A 31 1.65 18.03 -3.60
N SER A 32 1.74 18.07 -4.93
CA SER A 32 0.88 17.33 -5.84
C SER A 32 1.56 17.12 -7.19
N VAL A 33 1.17 16.08 -7.90
CA VAL A 33 1.52 15.85 -9.31
C VAL A 33 0.27 15.90 -10.16
N ALA A 34 0.42 16.24 -11.43
CA ALA A 34 -0.68 16.15 -12.38
C ALA A 34 -0.26 15.38 -13.61
N ILE A 35 -1.20 14.61 -14.16
CA ILE A 35 -0.98 13.85 -15.39
C ILE A 35 -1.65 14.62 -16.52
N SER A 36 -0.85 14.97 -17.53
CA SER A 36 -1.34 15.62 -18.76
C SER A 36 -0.97 14.77 -19.98
N TYR A 37 -1.86 14.70 -20.96
CA TYR A 37 -1.66 13.97 -22.19
C TYR A 37 -1.24 14.93 -23.30
N ALA A 38 -0.15 14.61 -24.00
CA ALA A 38 0.31 15.43 -25.14
C ALA A 38 -0.74 15.53 -26.25
N SER A 39 -1.55 14.48 -26.44
CA SER A 39 -2.63 14.43 -27.43
C SER A 39 -3.89 15.20 -27.02
N ASN A 40 -4.04 15.61 -25.75
CA ASN A 40 -5.24 16.27 -25.25
C ASN A 40 -4.89 17.61 -24.57
N ARG A 41 -5.01 18.71 -25.32
CA ARG A 41 -4.74 20.06 -24.80
C ARG A 41 -5.61 20.46 -23.59
N LEU A 42 -6.83 19.92 -23.47
CA LEU A 42 -7.69 20.23 -22.31
C LEU A 42 -7.09 19.71 -21.00
N SER A 43 -6.36 18.58 -21.04
CA SER A 43 -5.65 18.05 -19.87
C SER A 43 -4.49 18.94 -19.41
N GLN A 44 -3.96 19.81 -20.29
CA GLN A 44 -2.94 20.80 -19.92
C GLN A 44 -3.57 22.07 -19.33
N LEU A 45 -4.75 22.45 -19.82
CA LEU A 45 -5.46 23.65 -19.36
C LEU A 45 -6.20 23.43 -18.03
N SER A 46 -6.70 22.22 -17.79
CA SER A 46 -7.41 21.84 -16.56
C SER A 46 -6.92 20.48 -16.06
N PRO A 47 -5.68 20.40 -15.56
CA PRO A 47 -5.08 19.14 -15.13
C PRO A 47 -5.73 18.60 -13.85
N THR A 48 -5.81 17.28 -13.72
CA THR A 48 -6.20 16.60 -12.47
C THR A 48 -4.98 16.46 -11.58
N PHE A 49 -5.02 17.11 -10.41
CA PHE A 49 -3.96 17.02 -9.42
C PHE A 49 -4.19 15.85 -8.47
N VAL A 50 -3.13 15.06 -8.28
CA VAL A 50 -3.05 13.98 -7.28
C VAL A 50 -2.12 14.47 -6.16
N PRO A 51 -2.59 14.58 -4.91
CA PRO A 51 -1.76 15.02 -3.79
C PRO A 51 -0.66 14.00 -3.49
N ILE A 52 0.51 14.48 -3.08
CA ILE A 52 1.58 13.63 -2.56
C ILE A 52 1.43 13.51 -1.05
N SER A 53 1.41 12.28 -0.55
CA SER A 53 1.41 12.01 0.89
C SER A 53 2.84 11.93 1.41
N TYR A 54 3.18 12.79 2.36
CA TYR A 54 4.43 12.75 3.12
C TYR A 54 4.16 12.29 4.55
N PRO A 55 5.17 11.76 5.26
CA PRO A 55 5.10 11.60 6.71
C PRO A 55 4.72 12.93 7.37
N ARG A 56 4.01 12.85 8.51
CA ARG A 56 3.66 14.03 9.32
C ARG A 56 4.88 14.82 9.78
N ASP A 57 6.00 14.12 9.95
CA ASP A 57 7.30 14.69 10.25
C ASP A 57 8.27 14.37 9.11
N ILE A 58 8.61 15.38 8.31
CA ILE A 58 9.49 15.24 7.15
C ILE A 58 10.88 14.73 7.55
N GLU A 59 11.34 14.95 8.78
CA GLU A 59 12.63 14.41 9.22
C GLU A 59 12.62 12.87 9.24
N GLN A 60 11.43 12.26 9.41
CA GLN A 60 11.29 10.80 9.36
C GLN A 60 11.61 10.22 7.98
N LEU A 61 11.51 10.99 6.89
CA LEU A 61 11.95 10.55 5.56
C LEU A 61 13.45 10.22 5.51
N PHE A 62 14.24 10.86 6.37
CA PHE A 62 15.69 10.73 6.40
C PHE A 62 16.19 10.05 7.69
N ALA A 63 15.28 9.72 8.60
CA ALA A 63 15.60 9.02 9.83
C ALA A 63 16.00 7.56 9.57
N ILE A 64 16.73 6.97 10.52
CA ILE A 64 17.01 5.54 10.50
C ILE A 64 15.69 4.79 10.63
N SER A 65 15.46 3.82 9.74
CA SER A 65 14.24 3.02 9.75
C SER A 65 14.11 2.17 11.00
N ARG A 66 12.88 2.10 11.52
CA ARG A 66 12.54 1.31 12.71
C ARG A 66 12.61 -0.17 12.34
N PRO A 67 13.31 -1.04 13.09
CA PRO A 67 13.47 -2.46 12.77
C PRO A 67 12.19 -3.27 13.07
N VAL A 68 11.09 -2.83 12.46
CA VAL A 68 9.75 -3.41 12.57
C VAL A 68 9.46 -4.14 11.27
N LEU A 69 8.89 -5.34 11.41
CA LEU A 69 8.25 -6.05 10.30
C LEU A 69 6.78 -5.65 10.23
N SER A 70 6.40 -5.02 9.12
CA SER A 70 5.01 -4.82 8.74
C SER A 70 4.59 -5.81 7.66
N VAL A 71 3.29 -6.03 7.53
CA VAL A 71 2.71 -7.01 6.61
C VAL A 71 1.70 -6.32 5.70
N CYS A 72 1.96 -6.38 4.40
CA CYS A 72 1.07 -5.97 3.32
C CYS A 72 0.24 -7.17 2.89
N VAL A 73 -1.05 -7.12 3.17
CA VAL A 73 -1.99 -8.20 2.82
C VAL A 73 -2.63 -7.89 1.47
N GLY A 74 -2.79 -8.93 0.64
CA GLY A 74 -3.55 -8.83 -0.62
C GLY A 74 -4.96 -8.24 -0.42
N PRO A 75 -5.55 -7.65 -1.47
CA PRO A 75 -6.83 -6.94 -1.36
C PRO A 75 -7.97 -7.87 -0.94
N LEU A 76 -8.74 -7.46 0.08
CA LEU A 76 -9.95 -8.13 0.52
C LEU A 76 -11.09 -7.82 -0.44
N GLN A 77 -11.39 -8.78 -1.31
CA GLN A 77 -12.34 -8.64 -2.42
C GLN A 77 -13.30 -9.83 -2.46
N GLN A 78 -14.20 -9.82 -3.44
CA GLN A 78 -15.18 -10.90 -3.67
C GLN A 78 -16.04 -11.23 -2.45
N ASN A 79 -16.41 -10.20 -1.67
CA ASN A 79 -17.22 -10.34 -0.47
C ASN A 79 -16.64 -11.36 0.52
N TYR A 80 -15.36 -11.22 0.86
CA TYR A 80 -14.66 -12.12 1.79
C TYR A 80 -15.39 -12.20 3.15
N THR A 81 -15.60 -13.42 3.66
CA THR A 81 -16.47 -13.65 4.84
C THR A 81 -15.78 -14.28 6.04
N ASP A 82 -14.56 -14.81 5.88
CA ASP A 82 -13.91 -15.61 6.93
C ASP A 82 -13.13 -14.75 7.93
N ALA A 83 -13.84 -14.22 8.93
CA ALA A 83 -13.22 -13.43 10.00
C ALA A 83 -12.23 -14.25 10.84
N LEU A 84 -12.49 -15.55 11.05
CA LEU A 84 -11.60 -16.40 11.85
C LEU A 84 -10.25 -16.59 11.16
N ARG A 85 -10.25 -16.72 9.83
CA ARG A 85 -9.01 -16.83 9.05
C ARG A 85 -8.15 -15.57 9.15
N ILE A 86 -8.77 -14.39 9.14
CA ILE A 86 -8.04 -13.12 9.35
C ILE A 86 -7.46 -13.06 10.77
N ALA A 87 -8.23 -13.48 11.78
CA ALA A 87 -7.74 -13.52 13.15
C ALA A 87 -6.54 -14.47 13.30
N GLU A 88 -6.64 -15.68 12.76
CA GLU A 88 -5.54 -16.66 12.73
C GLU A 88 -4.30 -16.09 12.04
N PHE A 89 -4.48 -15.48 10.86
CA PHE A 89 -3.40 -14.87 10.09
C PHE A 89 -2.68 -13.76 10.90
N VAL A 90 -3.44 -12.80 11.45
CA VAL A 90 -2.87 -11.68 12.21
C VAL A 90 -2.11 -12.20 13.43
N GLU A 91 -2.70 -13.08 14.22
CA GLU A 91 -2.06 -13.59 15.44
C GLU A 91 -0.85 -14.47 15.13
N MET A 92 -0.89 -15.28 14.07
CA MET A 92 0.28 -16.04 13.60
C MET A 92 1.46 -15.12 13.26
N TYR A 93 1.23 -14.09 12.44
CA TYR A 93 2.29 -13.15 12.07
C TYR A 93 2.81 -12.34 13.26
N ARG A 94 1.96 -12.02 14.24
CA ARG A 94 2.39 -11.35 15.47
C ARG A 94 3.33 -12.21 16.31
N ILE A 95 3.04 -13.51 16.42
CA ILE A 95 3.93 -14.51 17.04
C ILE A 95 5.28 -14.55 16.31
N LEU A 96 5.26 -14.48 14.98
CA LEU A 96 6.45 -14.45 14.12
C LEU A 96 7.20 -13.10 14.13
N GLY A 97 6.74 -12.11 14.91
CA GLY A 97 7.43 -10.85 15.13
C GLY A 97 6.91 -9.67 14.29
N ALA A 98 5.90 -9.85 13.46
CA ALA A 98 5.22 -8.72 12.84
C ALA A 98 4.57 -7.82 13.91
N ARG A 99 4.48 -6.53 13.61
CA ARG A 99 3.91 -5.54 14.53
C ARG A 99 2.82 -4.66 13.91
N HIS A 100 2.76 -4.58 12.59
CA HIS A 100 1.79 -3.75 11.90
C HIS A 100 1.28 -4.43 10.62
N PHE A 101 0.01 -4.25 10.31
CA PHE A 101 -0.65 -4.85 9.15
C PHE A 101 -1.33 -3.78 8.31
N TYR A 102 -1.33 -3.95 7.00
CA TYR A 102 -2.08 -3.11 6.07
C TYR A 102 -3.09 -3.98 5.33
N PHE A 103 -4.37 -3.70 5.57
CA PHE A 103 -5.47 -4.33 4.87
C PHE A 103 -6.08 -3.37 3.87
N TYR A 104 -6.28 -3.84 2.64
CA TYR A 104 -6.92 -3.08 1.57
C TYR A 104 -8.32 -3.65 1.36
N HIS A 105 -9.32 -2.93 1.84
CA HIS A 105 -10.71 -3.35 1.81
C HIS A 105 -11.40 -2.91 0.52
N LEU A 106 -11.90 -3.87 -0.25
CA LEU A 106 -12.78 -3.62 -1.41
C LEU A 106 -14.20 -4.13 -1.12
N SER A 107 -14.33 -5.37 -0.64
CA SER A 107 -15.61 -5.96 -0.25
C SER A 107 -15.43 -7.10 0.73
N SER A 108 -16.23 -7.11 1.80
CA SER A 108 -16.26 -8.16 2.81
C SER A 108 -17.62 -8.22 3.50
N SER A 109 -17.84 -9.29 4.27
CA SER A 109 -18.91 -9.32 5.28
C SER A 109 -18.72 -8.26 6.37
N GLU A 110 -19.80 -7.97 7.10
CA GLU A 110 -19.79 -7.08 8.26
C GLU A 110 -18.92 -7.61 9.40
N ASP A 111 -18.91 -8.94 9.62
CA ASP A 111 -18.10 -9.56 10.67
C ASP A 111 -16.59 -9.39 10.42
N VAL A 112 -16.17 -9.54 9.16
CA VAL A 112 -14.79 -9.25 8.74
C VAL A 112 -14.47 -7.77 8.96
N LEU A 113 -15.35 -6.86 8.53
CA LEU A 113 -15.11 -5.43 8.70
C LEU A 113 -14.99 -5.05 10.19
N ARG A 114 -15.86 -5.59 11.04
CA ARG A 114 -15.83 -5.37 12.49
C ARG A 114 -14.53 -5.86 13.13
N LEU A 115 -14.00 -6.99 12.68
CA LEU A 115 -12.71 -7.50 13.14
C LEU A 115 -11.55 -6.58 12.70
N LEU A 116 -11.55 -6.13 11.46
CA LEU A 116 -10.53 -5.21 10.95
C LEU A 116 -10.56 -3.86 11.70
N GLU A 117 -11.75 -3.33 11.96
CA GLU A 117 -11.94 -2.11 12.77
C GLU A 117 -11.47 -2.29 14.22
N HIS A 118 -11.60 -3.49 14.78
CA HIS A 118 -11.04 -3.80 16.08
C HIS A 118 -9.51 -3.70 16.06
N TYR A 119 -8.83 -4.37 15.13
CA TYR A 119 -7.37 -4.28 14.99
C TYR A 119 -6.89 -2.86 14.68
N GLN A 120 -7.66 -2.09 13.92
CA GLN A 120 -7.35 -0.68 13.66
C GLN A 120 -7.39 0.16 14.94
N ARG A 121 -8.41 -0.02 15.79
CA ARG A 121 -8.51 0.68 17.07
C ARG A 121 -7.40 0.31 18.05
N GLU A 122 -6.91 -0.92 17.99
CA GLU A 122 -5.76 -1.37 18.80
C GLU A 122 -4.41 -0.89 18.25
N GLY A 123 -4.38 -0.24 17.08
CA GLY A 123 -3.15 0.20 16.43
C GLY A 123 -2.32 -0.95 15.86
N ILE A 124 -2.95 -2.10 15.62
CA ILE A 124 -2.32 -3.30 15.04
C ILE A 124 -2.35 -3.23 13.52
N ALA A 125 -3.37 -2.60 12.94
CA ALA A 125 -3.55 -2.55 11.50
C ALA A 125 -4.04 -1.17 11.01
N ASP A 126 -3.70 -0.84 9.77
CA ASP A 126 -4.42 0.16 9.00
C ASP A 126 -5.37 -0.54 8.01
N VAL A 127 -6.61 -0.07 7.96
CA VAL A 127 -7.64 -0.58 7.05
C VAL A 127 -7.95 0.51 6.03
N LEU A 128 -7.48 0.31 4.80
CA LEU A 128 -7.55 1.28 3.72
C LEU A 128 -8.64 0.88 2.74
N GLN A 129 -9.53 1.81 2.41
CA GLN A 129 -10.48 1.60 1.31
C GLN A 129 -9.71 1.50 -0.01
N TRP A 130 -9.83 0.36 -0.70
CA TRP A 130 -9.21 0.14 -1.99
C TRP A 130 -10.13 0.59 -3.12
N ASN A 131 -9.93 1.80 -3.59
CA ASN A 131 -10.84 2.50 -4.52
C ASN A 131 -10.62 2.12 -5.99
N VAL A 132 -10.68 0.82 -6.31
CA VAL A 132 -10.67 0.39 -7.71
C VAL A 132 -12.08 0.56 -8.29
N PRO A 133 -12.25 1.36 -9.38
CA PRO A 133 -13.56 1.53 -10.00
C PRO A 133 -14.17 0.18 -10.38
N THR A 134 -15.44 -0.04 -10.07
CA THR A 134 -16.12 -1.32 -10.27
C THR A 134 -16.08 -1.77 -11.73
N GLU A 135 -16.18 -0.82 -12.66
CA GLU A 135 -16.07 -1.03 -14.10
C GLU A 135 -14.71 -1.55 -14.54
N LEU A 136 -13.64 -1.34 -13.75
CA LEU A 136 -12.29 -1.79 -14.07
C LEU A 136 -11.98 -3.17 -13.49
N LEU A 137 -12.74 -3.67 -12.50
CA LEU A 137 -12.39 -4.90 -11.75
C LEU A 137 -12.19 -6.13 -12.65
N ASN A 138 -12.92 -6.23 -13.76
CA ASN A 138 -12.77 -7.33 -14.73
C ASN A 138 -11.66 -7.10 -15.75
N ASP A 139 -11.20 -5.85 -15.89
CA ASP A 139 -10.20 -5.42 -16.86
C ASP A 139 -8.82 -5.20 -16.23
N VAL A 140 -8.66 -5.47 -14.93
CA VAL A 140 -7.39 -5.43 -14.17
C VAL A 140 -7.12 -6.74 -13.45
N HIS A 141 -5.85 -7.11 -13.38
CA HIS A 141 -5.47 -8.32 -12.65
C HIS A 141 -5.70 -8.18 -11.14
N TYR A 142 -6.50 -9.10 -10.57
CA TYR A 142 -6.74 -9.29 -9.12
C TYR A 142 -6.99 -7.97 -8.36
N ALA A 143 -8.02 -7.22 -8.77
CA ALA A 143 -8.34 -5.91 -8.21
C ALA A 143 -7.13 -4.96 -8.17
N ALA A 144 -6.32 -4.93 -9.23
CA ALA A 144 -5.12 -4.12 -9.35
C ALA A 144 -4.08 -4.36 -8.23
N ILE A 145 -3.88 -5.62 -7.83
CA ILE A 145 -2.98 -6.01 -6.73
C ILE A 145 -1.58 -5.39 -6.83
N MET A 146 -1.00 -5.28 -8.02
CA MET A 146 0.32 -4.68 -8.18
C MET A 146 0.34 -3.19 -7.80
N ALA A 147 -0.77 -2.45 -7.98
CA ALA A 147 -0.90 -1.08 -7.48
C ALA A 147 -0.99 -1.06 -5.95
N GLN A 148 -1.75 -2.01 -5.37
CA GLN A 148 -1.92 -2.14 -3.92
C GLN A 148 -0.60 -2.47 -3.22
N ILE A 149 0.16 -3.43 -3.76
CA ILE A 149 1.49 -3.80 -3.27
C ILE A 149 2.41 -2.59 -3.24
N ASN A 150 2.42 -1.81 -4.34
CA ASN A 150 3.22 -0.60 -4.41
C ASN A 150 2.81 0.43 -3.34
N ASP A 151 1.52 0.75 -3.23
CA ASP A 151 1.02 1.68 -2.20
C ASP A 151 1.43 1.21 -0.79
N CYS A 152 1.23 -0.08 -0.50
CA CYS A 152 1.50 -0.64 0.82
C CYS A 152 2.97 -0.58 1.20
N VAL A 153 3.87 -1.01 0.30
CA VAL A 153 5.30 -1.01 0.58
C VAL A 153 5.83 0.41 0.77
N TYR A 154 5.41 1.36 -0.09
CA TYR A 154 5.80 2.76 0.07
C TYR A 154 5.22 3.38 1.34
N ARG A 155 3.98 3.04 1.72
CA ARG A 155 3.39 3.50 2.98
C ARG A 155 4.18 2.98 4.18
N ALA A 156 4.40 1.66 4.24
CA ALA A 156 5.14 1.03 5.32
C ALA A 156 6.57 1.59 5.47
N MET A 157 7.31 1.66 4.36
CA MET A 157 8.73 1.99 4.41
C MET A 157 9.00 3.50 4.43
N THR A 158 8.21 4.29 3.70
CA THR A 158 8.44 5.74 3.57
C THR A 158 7.59 6.55 4.52
N VAL A 159 6.31 6.21 4.68
CA VAL A 159 5.38 7.00 5.52
C VAL A 159 5.54 6.64 6.98
N ASP A 160 5.51 5.35 7.31
CA ASP A 160 5.56 4.84 8.69
C ASP A 160 6.99 4.47 9.15
N ASN A 161 7.96 4.59 8.25
CA ASN A 161 9.38 4.40 8.48
C ASN A 161 9.73 3.01 9.09
N TYR A 162 9.02 1.97 8.66
CA TYR A 162 9.34 0.59 8.98
C TYR A 162 10.44 0.06 8.06
N ARG A 163 11.35 -0.73 8.63
CA ARG A 163 12.51 -1.27 7.91
C ARG A 163 12.15 -2.42 6.97
N TYR A 164 11.11 -3.18 7.29
CA TYR A 164 10.73 -4.39 6.55
C TYR A 164 9.23 -4.39 6.28
N ALA A 165 8.85 -4.67 5.03
CA ALA A 165 7.47 -4.93 4.62
C ALA A 165 7.42 -6.30 3.91
N ALA A 166 6.68 -7.25 4.49
CA ALA A 166 6.37 -8.52 3.84
C ALA A 166 5.10 -8.36 3.00
N ILE A 167 5.09 -8.91 1.79
CA ILE A 167 3.91 -8.97 0.92
C ILE A 167 3.44 -10.42 0.93
N VAL A 168 2.19 -10.66 1.33
CA VAL A 168 1.63 -12.00 1.45
C VAL A 168 0.11 -12.00 1.24
N ASP A 169 -0.41 -13.14 0.81
CA ASP A 169 -1.86 -13.42 0.83
C ASP A 169 -2.30 -14.08 2.15
N LEU A 170 -3.61 -14.09 2.44
CA LEU A 170 -4.17 -14.59 3.71
C LEU A 170 -3.96 -16.11 3.94
N ASP A 171 -3.69 -16.85 2.89
CA ASP A 171 -3.39 -18.29 2.92
C ASP A 171 -1.88 -18.59 3.02
N GLU A 172 -1.03 -17.57 3.00
CA GLU A 172 0.42 -17.70 3.08
C GLU A 172 0.97 -17.39 4.47
N VAL A 173 2.04 -18.10 4.86
CA VAL A 173 2.77 -17.85 6.12
C VAL A 173 4.27 -17.92 5.87
N LEU A 174 4.99 -16.86 6.23
CA LEU A 174 6.45 -16.80 6.16
C LEU A 174 7.07 -17.44 7.41
N ILE A 175 7.76 -18.57 7.26
CA ILE A 175 8.39 -19.28 8.38
C ILE A 175 9.91 -19.05 8.40
N PRO A 176 10.50 -18.62 9.54
CA PRO A 176 11.95 -18.52 9.69
C PRO A 176 12.63 -19.89 9.51
N LEU A 177 13.59 -19.98 8.58
CA LEU A 177 14.34 -21.22 8.30
C LEU A 177 15.31 -21.62 9.41
N LYS A 178 15.69 -20.69 10.29
CA LYS A 178 16.58 -20.96 11.43
C LYS A 178 16.03 -20.28 12.68
N HIS A 179 15.83 -21.06 13.75
CA HIS A 179 15.79 -20.52 15.10
C HIS A 179 17.21 -20.09 15.48
N ILE A 180 17.42 -18.81 15.76
CA ILE A 180 18.62 -18.37 16.47
C ILE A 180 18.22 -18.35 17.94
N PRO A 181 18.77 -19.27 18.77
CA PRO A 181 18.47 -19.34 20.20
C PRO A 181 18.94 -18.10 20.98
#